data_AF-A0AAU1CZW5-F1
#
_entry.id   AF-A0AAU1CZW5-F1
#
_cell.length_a   1.000
_cell.length_b   1.000
_cell.length_c   1.000
_cell.angle_alpha   90.00
_cell.angle_beta   90.00
_cell.angle_gamma   90.00
#
_symmetry.space_group_name_H-M   'P 1'
#
loop_
_entity.id
_entity.type
_entity.pdbx_description
1 polymer ?
#
loop_
_entity_poly.entity_id
_entity_poly.type
_entity_poly.pdbx_seq_one_letter_code
_entity_poly.pdbx_strand_id
1 'polypeptide(L)'
;MSATLVRPAPERVAVRAREIVRIIEADPEFARLRTACAKYDEDWQSFTGYALVDGFDVETDTVPLFPEALRAMAIKSAVYEMTDGDEQAAEIPVSVPVDEMIHALAAQFTVLSRVQERTGIKFVHATDREQIGGWDHGDYTHQVYRAAWGPLSERFWIGKEETMKRKAVVVAKYEPLGIFQGGRKFAPGFATRG
;
A
#
# COMPACT_ATOMS: atom_id res chain seq x y z
N MET A 1 28.58 1.75 -11.63
CA MET A 1 28.39 0.35 -11.20
C MET A 1 27.02 0.28 -10.55
N SER A 2 26.06 -0.46 -11.13
CA SER A 2 24.77 -0.68 -10.48
C SER A 2 25.01 -1.71 -9.38
N ALA A 3 24.91 -1.31 -8.11
CA ALA A 3 24.92 -2.29 -7.02
C ALA A 3 23.73 -3.23 -7.24
N THR A 4 23.96 -4.53 -7.21
CA THR A 4 22.88 -5.52 -7.23
C THR A 4 22.08 -5.34 -5.95
N LEU A 5 20.78 -5.08 -6.07
CA LEU A 5 19.89 -4.98 -4.93
C LEU A 5 19.79 -6.34 -4.24
N VAL A 6 20.29 -6.44 -3.01
CA VAL A 6 20.26 -7.68 -2.22
C VAL A 6 19.14 -7.59 -1.20
N ARG A 7 18.16 -8.49 -1.28
CA ARG A 7 17.11 -8.64 -0.26
C ARG A 7 17.34 -9.91 0.57
N PRO A 8 16.97 -9.93 1.85
CA PRO A 8 17.05 -11.14 2.67
C PRO A 8 16.15 -12.25 2.13
N ALA A 9 16.40 -13.51 2.53
CA ALA A 9 15.57 -14.63 2.11
C ALA A 9 14.09 -14.44 2.51
N PRO A 10 13.11 -14.71 1.62
CA PRO A 10 11.70 -14.45 1.88
C PRO A 10 11.16 -15.06 3.17
N GLU A 11 11.59 -16.28 3.51
CA GLU A 11 11.13 -17.01 4.70
C GLU A 11 11.61 -16.36 5.99
N ARG A 12 12.81 -15.76 5.98
CA ARG A 12 13.34 -15.01 7.14
C ARG A 12 12.54 -13.73 7.34
N VAL A 13 12.29 -13.00 6.27
CA VAL A 13 11.45 -11.79 6.32
C VAL A 13 10.03 -12.13 6.76
N ALA A 14 9.47 -13.25 6.29
CA ALA A 14 8.14 -13.70 6.68
C ALA A 14 8.01 -13.95 8.20
N VAL A 15 9.02 -14.54 8.83
CA VAL A 15 9.05 -14.71 10.29
C VAL A 15 8.99 -13.34 10.98
N ARG A 16 9.87 -12.41 10.59
CA ARG A 16 9.95 -11.10 11.22
C ARG A 16 8.71 -10.24 10.95
N ALA A 17 8.18 -10.26 9.73
CA ALA A 17 6.98 -9.52 9.37
C ALA A 17 5.76 -9.97 10.21
N ARG A 18 5.62 -11.28 10.49
CA ARG A 18 4.58 -11.76 11.42
C ARG A 18 4.77 -11.21 12.84
N GLU A 19 6.00 -11.17 13.34
CA GLU A 19 6.29 -10.60 14.66
C GLU A 19 5.94 -9.11 14.71
N ILE A 20 6.33 -8.35 13.68
CA ILE A 20 6.02 -6.92 13.55
C ILE A 20 4.51 -6.71 13.58
N VAL A 21 3.73 -7.47 12.78
CA VAL A 21 2.26 -7.37 12.81
C VAL A 21 1.72 -7.65 14.21
N ARG A 22 2.16 -8.73 14.89
CA ARG A 22 1.70 -9.02 16.26
C ARG A 22 2.05 -7.92 17.25
N ILE A 23 3.23 -7.34 17.15
CA ILE A 23 3.67 -6.22 18.01
C ILE A 23 2.76 -5.01 17.79
N ILE A 24 2.45 -4.69 16.54
CA ILE A 24 1.58 -3.55 16.19
C ILE A 24 0.14 -3.82 16.65
N GLU A 25 -0.39 -5.02 16.43
CA GLU A 25 -1.74 -5.40 16.87
C GLU A 25 -1.92 -5.37 18.39
N ALA A 26 -0.83 -5.61 19.13
CA ALA A 26 -0.81 -5.52 20.59
C ALA A 26 -0.58 -4.09 21.13
N ASP A 27 -0.21 -3.14 20.27
CA ASP A 27 0.06 -1.76 20.69
C ASP A 27 -1.25 -1.01 21.04
N PRO A 28 -1.27 -0.20 22.11
CA PRO A 28 -2.47 0.55 22.52
C PRO A 28 -3.06 1.47 21.44
N GLU A 29 -2.26 1.93 20.48
CA GLU A 29 -2.76 2.78 19.39
C GLU A 29 -3.38 1.98 18.24
N PHE A 30 -3.31 0.63 18.22
CA PHE A 30 -3.78 -0.19 17.10
C PHE A 30 -5.25 0.05 16.75
N ALA A 31 -6.13 0.09 17.76
CA ALA A 31 -7.55 0.33 17.55
C ALA A 31 -7.80 1.72 16.92
N ARG A 32 -7.01 2.72 17.33
CA ARG A 32 -7.08 4.07 16.78
C ARG A 32 -6.52 4.12 15.36
N LEU A 33 -5.42 3.43 15.08
CA LEU A 33 -4.83 3.30 13.74
C LEU A 33 -5.85 2.72 12.75
N ARG A 34 -6.47 1.59 13.11
CA ARG A 34 -7.51 0.93 12.30
C ARG A 34 -8.71 1.85 12.05
N THR A 35 -9.19 2.52 13.09
CA THR A 35 -10.35 3.42 12.99
C THR A 35 -10.04 4.64 12.12
N ALA A 36 -8.84 5.22 12.27
CA ALA A 36 -8.46 6.42 11.52
C ALA A 36 -8.24 6.12 10.04
N CYS A 37 -7.66 4.96 9.69
CA CYS A 37 -7.52 4.54 8.29
C CYS A 37 -8.88 4.29 7.63
N ALA A 38 -9.84 3.73 8.36
CA ALA A 38 -11.19 3.50 7.85
C ALA A 38 -11.98 4.80 7.59
N LYS A 39 -11.69 5.86 8.35
CA LYS A 39 -12.30 7.20 8.21
C LYS A 39 -11.56 8.12 7.25
N TYR A 40 -10.60 7.59 6.50
CA TYR A 40 -9.86 8.37 5.50
C TYR A 40 -10.61 8.46 4.17
N ASP A 41 -11.93 8.26 4.22
CA ASP A 41 -12.86 8.05 3.11
C ASP A 41 -13.39 9.34 2.49
N GLU A 42 -13.54 10.41 3.27
CA GLU A 42 -14.11 11.67 2.77
C GLU A 42 -13.09 12.60 2.08
N ASP A 43 -11.82 12.55 2.48
CA ASP A 43 -10.80 13.55 2.09
C ASP A 43 -9.78 13.04 1.05
N TRP A 44 -9.68 11.73 0.83
CA TRP A 44 -8.69 11.18 -0.10
C TRP A 44 -9.26 10.01 -0.90
N GLN A 45 -9.39 10.21 -2.21
CA GLN A 45 -9.70 9.12 -3.14
C GLN A 45 -8.85 9.24 -4.40
N SER A 46 -8.21 8.12 -4.75
CA SER A 46 -7.40 8.01 -5.96
C SER A 46 -8.25 7.54 -7.15
N PHE A 47 -8.14 8.26 -8.26
CA PHE A 47 -8.80 7.91 -9.53
C PHE A 47 -8.16 6.70 -10.22
N THR A 48 -7.03 6.17 -9.74
CA THR A 48 -6.43 4.97 -10.34
C THR A 48 -5.96 3.95 -9.30
N GLY A 49 -6.44 4.12 -8.08
CA GLY A 49 -6.12 3.33 -6.90
C GLY A 49 -7.18 2.29 -6.62
N TYR A 50 -8.06 2.59 -5.65
CA TYR A 50 -9.21 1.75 -5.32
C TYR A 50 -10.18 1.54 -6.48
N ALA A 51 -10.24 2.47 -7.43
CA ALA A 51 -11.04 2.33 -8.65
C ALA A 51 -10.67 1.09 -9.51
N LEU A 52 -9.53 0.46 -9.25
CA LEU A 52 -9.12 -0.78 -9.91
C LEU A 52 -9.75 -2.04 -9.29
N VAL A 53 -10.36 -1.93 -8.10
CA VAL A 53 -11.12 -3.03 -7.50
C VAL A 53 -12.56 -2.93 -8.01
N ASP A 54 -13.03 -3.99 -8.66
CA ASP A 54 -14.37 -3.98 -9.24
C ASP A 54 -15.45 -3.93 -8.14
N GLY A 55 -16.38 -3.00 -8.31
CA GLY A 55 -17.41 -2.69 -7.31
C GLY A 55 -16.84 -2.29 -5.96
N PHE A 56 -15.70 -1.59 -5.92
CA PHE A 56 -15.11 -1.13 -4.66
C PHE A 56 -16.10 -0.28 -3.86
N ASP A 57 -16.27 -0.64 -2.60
CA ASP A 57 -17.07 0.08 -1.63
C ASP A 57 -16.23 0.35 -0.39
N VAL A 58 -16.04 1.63 -0.08
CA VAL A 58 -15.17 2.07 1.02
C VAL A 58 -15.63 1.49 2.37
N GLU A 59 -16.94 1.37 2.61
CA GLU A 59 -17.46 0.88 3.89
C GLU A 59 -17.14 -0.59 4.12
N THR A 60 -17.10 -1.38 3.04
CA THR A 60 -16.99 -2.84 3.12
C THR A 60 -15.62 -3.38 2.73
N ASP A 61 -14.90 -2.72 1.82
CA ASP A 61 -13.60 -3.16 1.30
C ASP A 61 -12.41 -2.63 2.11
N THR A 62 -12.54 -1.51 2.82
CA THR A 62 -11.43 -1.00 3.65
C THR A 62 -11.10 -1.94 4.81
N VAL A 63 -12.11 -2.59 5.40
CA VAL A 63 -11.95 -3.54 6.51
C VAL A 63 -11.03 -4.71 6.15
N PRO A 64 -11.28 -5.46 5.05
CA PRO A 64 -10.37 -6.54 4.62
C PRO A 64 -9.10 -6.03 3.94
N LEU A 65 -9.05 -4.79 3.45
CA LEU A 65 -7.84 -4.22 2.82
C LEU A 65 -6.82 -3.71 3.84
N PHE A 66 -7.26 -3.19 4.99
CA PHE A 66 -6.39 -2.72 6.07
C PHE A 66 -5.32 -3.76 6.51
N PRO A 67 -5.66 -5.02 6.82
CA PRO A 67 -4.64 -6.01 7.18
C PRO A 67 -3.69 -6.32 6.03
N GLU A 68 -4.09 -6.22 4.76
CA GLU A 68 -3.20 -6.41 3.62
C GLU A 68 -2.12 -5.32 3.56
N ALA A 69 -2.50 -4.06 3.77
CA ALA A 69 -1.58 -2.95 3.84
C ALA A 69 -0.64 -3.03 5.04
N LEU A 70 -1.17 -3.38 6.22
CA LEU A 70 -0.36 -3.56 7.42
C LEU A 70 0.68 -4.67 7.24
N ARG A 71 0.29 -5.79 6.61
CA ARG A 71 1.21 -6.90 6.27
C ARG A 71 2.30 -6.45 5.31
N ALA A 72 1.94 -5.72 4.25
CA ALA A 72 2.92 -5.19 3.30
C ALA A 72 3.90 -4.21 3.97
N MET A 73 3.39 -3.30 4.81
CA MET A 73 4.22 -2.38 5.61
C MET A 73 5.17 -3.14 6.55
N ALA A 74 4.68 -4.21 7.20
CA ALA A 74 5.50 -5.05 8.06
C ALA A 74 6.61 -5.77 7.28
N ILE A 75 6.37 -6.18 6.03
CA ILE A 75 7.43 -6.70 5.16
C ILE A 75 8.46 -5.60 4.87
N LYS A 76 8.04 -4.39 4.48
CA LYS A 76 8.98 -3.26 4.25
C LYS A 76 9.85 -2.99 5.47
N SER A 77 9.25 -2.88 6.65
CA SER A 77 9.95 -2.71 7.92
C SER A 77 10.92 -3.84 8.24
N ALA A 78 10.53 -5.10 8.02
CA ALA A 78 11.40 -6.25 8.25
C ALA A 78 12.60 -6.28 7.29
N VAL A 79 12.39 -5.95 6.01
CA VAL A 79 13.50 -5.84 5.05
C VAL A 79 14.44 -4.73 5.48
N TYR A 80 13.92 -3.54 5.77
CA TYR A 80 14.71 -2.40 6.23
C TYR A 80 15.57 -2.72 7.45
N GLU A 81 15.00 -3.39 8.46
CA GLU A 81 15.72 -3.83 9.66
C GLU A 81 16.85 -4.83 9.31
N MET A 82 16.58 -5.77 8.41
CA MET A 82 17.54 -6.83 8.03
C MET A 82 18.60 -6.38 7.04
N THR A 83 18.44 -5.21 6.42
CA THR A 83 19.38 -4.62 5.47
C THR A 83 20.06 -3.37 6.04
N ASP A 84 20.13 -3.26 7.37
CA ASP A 84 20.78 -2.17 8.09
C ASP A 84 20.32 -0.77 7.63
N GLY A 85 19.04 -0.64 7.28
CA GLY A 85 18.43 0.61 6.85
C GLY A 85 18.44 0.89 5.35
N ASP A 86 18.65 -0.11 4.49
CA ASP A 86 18.51 0.05 3.04
C ASP A 86 17.04 0.25 2.62
N GLU A 87 16.64 1.51 2.48
CA GLU A 87 15.32 1.93 1.97
C GLU A 87 15.03 1.41 0.55
N GLN A 88 16.05 1.30 -0.32
CA GLN A 88 15.86 0.81 -1.69
C GLN A 88 15.52 -0.69 -1.69
N ALA A 89 16.09 -1.46 -0.78
CA ALA A 89 15.75 -2.87 -0.58
C ALA A 89 14.35 -3.02 0.00
N ALA A 90 14.01 -2.18 0.98
CA ALA A 90 12.72 -2.16 1.67
C ALA A 90 11.55 -1.74 0.78
N GLU A 91 11.80 -0.92 -0.25
CA GLU A 91 10.82 -0.61 -1.29
C GLU A 91 10.57 -1.81 -2.20
N ILE A 92 9.72 -2.70 -1.70
CA ILE A 92 9.21 -3.87 -2.41
C ILE A 92 7.98 -3.49 -3.25
N PRO A 93 7.76 -4.14 -4.40
CA PRO A 93 6.55 -3.91 -5.17
C PRO A 93 5.32 -4.39 -4.39
N VAL A 94 4.22 -3.65 -4.48
CA VAL A 94 2.92 -3.99 -3.89
C VAL A 94 1.82 -3.74 -4.92
N SER A 95 0.69 -4.45 -4.78
CA SER A 95 -0.45 -4.20 -5.66
C SER A 95 -1.04 -2.81 -5.40
N VAL A 96 -1.55 -2.16 -6.44
CA VAL A 96 -2.02 -0.77 -6.38
C VAL A 96 -3.09 -0.53 -5.29
N PRO A 97 -4.15 -1.36 -5.13
CA PRO A 97 -5.12 -1.14 -4.06
C PRO A 97 -4.52 -1.25 -2.66
N VAL A 98 -3.55 -2.16 -2.48
CA VAL A 98 -2.85 -2.33 -1.20
C VAL A 98 -1.96 -1.12 -0.90
N ASP A 99 -1.27 -0.60 -1.92
CA ASP A 99 -0.44 0.60 -1.81
C ASP A 99 -1.24 1.86 -1.43
N GLU A 100 -2.44 2.02 -1.98
CA GLU A 100 -3.33 3.13 -1.61
C GLU A 100 -3.74 3.07 -0.13
N MET A 101 -3.99 1.87 0.41
CA MET A 101 -4.23 1.70 1.85
C MET A 101 -2.95 1.88 2.68
N ILE A 102 -1.77 1.59 2.12
CA ILE A 102 -0.49 1.96 2.75
C ILE A 102 -0.36 3.49 2.85
N HIS A 103 -0.76 4.26 1.84
CA HIS A 103 -0.75 5.72 1.90
C HIS A 103 -1.68 6.23 3.00
N ALA A 104 -2.89 5.69 3.11
CA ALA A 104 -3.82 6.00 4.21
C ALA A 104 -3.25 5.65 5.59
N LEU A 105 -2.53 4.52 5.70
CA LEU A 105 -1.80 4.13 6.90
C LEU A 105 -0.69 5.14 7.25
N ALA A 106 0.15 5.50 6.26
CA ALA A 106 1.25 6.44 6.41
C ALA A 106 0.77 7.85 6.79
N ALA A 107 -0.41 8.26 6.31
CA ALA A 107 -1.04 9.51 6.69
C ALA A 107 -1.36 9.59 8.20
N GLN A 108 -1.47 8.46 8.91
CA GLN A 108 -1.65 8.41 10.37
C GLN A 108 -0.34 8.66 11.14
N PHE A 109 0.44 9.64 10.69
CA PHE A 109 1.82 9.91 11.11
C PHE A 109 1.99 9.97 12.64
N THR A 110 1.11 10.68 13.35
CA THR A 110 1.21 10.81 14.81
C THR A 110 1.02 9.47 15.52
N VAL A 111 0.08 8.65 15.04
CA VAL A 111 -0.16 7.32 15.60
C VAL A 111 1.03 6.42 15.32
N LEU A 112 1.48 6.35 14.06
CA LEU A 112 2.63 5.55 13.66
C LEU A 112 3.89 5.95 14.44
N SER A 113 4.18 7.24 14.57
CA SER A 113 5.35 7.74 15.32
C SER A 113 5.39 7.22 16.76
N ARG A 114 4.26 7.22 17.46
CA ARG A 114 4.17 6.69 18.83
C ARG A 114 4.40 5.19 18.89
N VAL A 115 3.90 4.43 17.92
CA VAL A 115 4.17 2.99 17.81
C VAL A 115 5.67 2.75 17.57
N GLN A 116 6.30 3.52 16.67
CA GLN A 116 7.74 3.41 16.40
C GLN A 116 8.59 3.74 17.64
N GLU A 117 8.24 4.78 18.39
CA GLU A 117 8.93 5.15 19.64
C GLU A 117 8.88 4.04 20.69
N ARG A 118 7.73 3.39 20.86
CA ARG A 118 7.56 2.31 21.85
C ARG A 118 8.21 0.99 21.42
N THR A 119 8.16 0.67 20.14
CA THR A 119 8.51 -0.66 19.63
C THR A 119 9.90 -0.71 18.99
N GLY A 120 10.47 0.44 18.63
CA GLY A 120 11.70 0.54 17.84
C GLY A 120 11.53 0.19 16.35
N ILE A 121 10.36 -0.32 15.93
CA ILE A 121 10.08 -0.68 14.54
C ILE A 121 10.03 0.61 13.70
N LYS A 122 10.66 0.61 12.53
CA LYS A 122 10.61 1.72 11.59
C LYS A 122 9.64 1.40 10.45
N PHE A 123 8.64 2.24 10.26
CA PHE A 123 7.76 2.20 9.10
C PHE A 123 8.42 2.95 7.96
N VAL A 124 8.64 2.24 6.85
CA VAL A 124 9.37 2.77 5.70
C VAL A 124 8.45 2.73 4.50
N HIS A 125 8.22 3.92 3.94
CA HIS A 125 7.43 4.11 2.76
C HIS A 125 7.86 5.43 2.11
N ALA A 126 8.38 5.37 0.89
CA ALA A 126 8.92 6.54 0.20
C ALA A 126 8.45 6.58 -1.26
N THR A 127 7.59 7.56 -1.57
CA THR A 127 6.89 7.65 -2.87
C THR A 127 7.79 7.96 -4.05
N ASP A 128 8.99 8.50 -3.84
CA ASP A 128 9.99 8.70 -4.89
C ASP A 128 10.65 7.39 -5.34
N ARG A 129 10.50 6.30 -4.58
CA ARG A 129 11.12 4.99 -4.83
C ARG A 129 10.11 3.87 -5.08
N GLU A 130 8.83 4.16 -4.92
CA GLU A 130 7.73 3.23 -5.19
C GLU A 130 7.71 2.79 -6.66
N GLN A 131 7.55 1.48 -6.88
CA GLN A 131 7.26 0.90 -8.20
C GLN A 131 5.76 0.67 -8.36
N ILE A 132 4.99 1.75 -8.49
CA ILE A 132 3.52 1.71 -8.52
C ILE A 132 3.04 0.85 -9.69
N GLY A 133 2.26 -0.19 -9.37
CA GLY A 133 1.71 -1.12 -10.37
C GLY A 133 2.75 -2.06 -10.99
N GLY A 134 3.93 -2.17 -10.40
CA GLY A 134 4.97 -3.10 -10.82
C GLY A 134 4.80 -4.53 -10.29
N TRP A 135 3.96 -4.73 -9.28
CA TRP A 135 3.79 -6.01 -8.59
C TRP A 135 3.11 -7.09 -9.44
N ASP A 136 3.62 -8.32 -9.35
CA ASP A 136 3.01 -9.50 -9.94
C ASP A 136 3.17 -10.78 -9.08
N HIS A 137 2.44 -11.82 -9.48
CA HIS A 137 2.55 -13.13 -8.86
C HIS A 137 3.94 -13.73 -9.07
N GLY A 138 4.61 -13.99 -7.95
CA GLY A 138 5.93 -14.63 -7.94
C GLY A 138 7.03 -13.66 -7.53
N ASP A 139 6.71 -12.37 -7.48
CA ASP A 139 7.60 -11.34 -6.94
C ASP A 139 7.98 -11.60 -5.48
N TYR A 140 9.04 -10.93 -5.06
CA TYR A 140 9.57 -11.01 -3.70
C TYR A 140 8.48 -10.84 -2.63
N THR A 141 7.62 -9.81 -2.76
CA THR A 141 6.51 -9.56 -1.84
C THR A 141 5.53 -10.72 -1.79
N HIS A 142 5.19 -11.34 -2.93
CA HIS A 142 4.30 -12.51 -2.97
C HIS A 142 4.94 -13.70 -2.23
N GLN A 143 6.23 -13.94 -2.42
CA GLN A 143 6.94 -15.04 -1.75
C GLN A 143 6.96 -14.85 -0.23
N VAL A 144 7.33 -13.66 0.26
CA VAL A 144 7.32 -13.34 1.69
C VAL A 144 5.91 -13.49 2.25
N TYR A 145 4.92 -12.89 1.59
CA TYR A 145 3.54 -12.91 2.04
C TYR A 145 3.01 -14.35 2.16
N ARG A 146 3.26 -15.19 1.14
CA ARG A 146 2.85 -16.60 1.18
C ARG A 146 3.50 -17.38 2.31
N ALA A 147 4.78 -17.18 2.55
CA ALA A 147 5.48 -17.81 3.66
C ALA A 147 5.00 -17.30 5.04
N ALA A 148 4.47 -16.08 5.09
CA ALA A 148 3.99 -15.44 6.32
C ALA A 148 2.55 -15.84 6.66
N TRP A 149 1.60 -15.65 5.74
CA TRP A 149 0.16 -15.71 5.99
C TRP A 149 -0.61 -16.62 5.03
N GLY A 150 0.06 -17.24 4.06
CA GLY A 150 -0.59 -18.10 3.06
C GLY A 150 -1.10 -17.32 1.84
N PRO A 151 -2.22 -17.74 1.21
CA PRO A 151 -2.68 -17.12 -0.02
C PRO A 151 -3.05 -15.64 0.17
N LEU A 152 -2.82 -14.85 -0.88
CA LEU A 152 -3.22 -13.44 -0.97
C LEU A 152 -4.73 -13.33 -1.27
N SER A 153 -5.33 -12.19 -0.96
CA SER A 153 -6.66 -11.85 -1.47
C SER A 153 -6.59 -11.46 -2.95
N GLU A 154 -7.10 -12.32 -3.85
CA GLU A 154 -7.14 -12.04 -5.30
C GLU A 154 -7.93 -10.77 -5.66
N ARG A 155 -8.85 -10.33 -4.79
CA ARG A 155 -9.61 -9.08 -4.98
C ARG A 155 -8.72 -7.84 -4.93
N PHE A 156 -7.74 -7.83 -4.03
CA PHE A 156 -6.90 -6.65 -3.74
C PHE A 156 -5.48 -6.77 -4.30
N TRP A 157 -5.00 -7.99 -4.52
CA TRP A 157 -3.69 -8.27 -5.09
C TRP A 157 -3.80 -8.50 -6.59
N ILE A 158 -3.97 -7.39 -7.32
CA ILE A 158 -4.08 -7.35 -8.78
C ILE A 158 -2.67 -7.29 -9.39
N GLY A 159 -2.35 -8.25 -10.26
CA GLY A 159 -1.07 -8.32 -10.97
C GLY A 159 -0.87 -7.17 -11.96
N LYS A 160 0.37 -7.00 -12.42
CA LYS A 160 0.80 -5.87 -13.26
C LYS A 160 0.00 -5.74 -14.55
N GLU A 161 -0.18 -6.82 -15.30
CA GLU A 161 -0.90 -6.78 -16.59
C GLU A 161 -2.37 -6.39 -16.39
N GLU A 162 -3.03 -7.00 -15.41
CA GLU A 162 -4.43 -6.71 -15.09
C GLU A 162 -4.60 -5.28 -14.55
N THR A 163 -3.65 -4.81 -13.73
CA THR A 163 -3.58 -3.42 -13.28
C THR A 163 -3.58 -2.45 -14.46
N MET A 164 -2.76 -2.72 -15.49
CA MET A 164 -2.71 -1.88 -16.69
C MET A 164 -4.01 -1.90 -17.48
N LYS A 165 -4.64 -3.07 -17.64
CA LYS A 165 -5.95 -3.21 -18.30
C LYS A 165 -7.02 -2.42 -17.58
N ARG A 166 -7.13 -2.57 -16.26
CA ARG A 166 -8.12 -1.86 -15.44
C ARG A 166 -7.89 -0.35 -15.44
N LYS A 167 -6.64 0.10 -15.34
CA LYS A 167 -6.29 1.53 -15.44
C LYS A 167 -6.77 2.14 -16.76
N ALA A 168 -6.57 1.46 -17.89
CA ALA A 168 -7.04 1.94 -19.19
C ALA A 168 -8.57 2.10 -19.24
N VAL A 169 -9.30 1.12 -18.71
CA VAL A 169 -10.77 1.17 -18.62
C VAL A 169 -11.25 2.32 -17.73
N VAL A 170 -10.64 2.48 -16.55
CA VAL A 170 -11.00 3.51 -15.58
C VAL A 170 -10.71 4.92 -16.13
N VAL A 171 -9.54 5.13 -16.73
CA VAL A 171 -9.19 6.42 -17.35
C VAL A 171 -10.18 6.79 -18.46
N ALA A 172 -10.53 5.84 -19.34
CA ALA A 172 -11.50 6.09 -20.39
C ALA A 172 -12.90 6.50 -19.86
N LYS A 173 -13.28 6.06 -18.65
CA LYS A 173 -14.52 6.47 -17.99
C LYS A 173 -14.44 7.86 -17.37
N TYR A 174 -13.25 8.29 -16.93
CA TYR A 174 -13.04 9.56 -16.23
C TYR A 174 -12.75 10.75 -17.15
N GLU A 175 -12.12 10.52 -18.30
CA GLU A 175 -11.81 11.61 -19.24
C GLU A 175 -13.04 12.42 -19.69
N PRO A 176 -14.20 11.81 -20.02
CA PRO A 176 -15.42 12.56 -20.34
C PRO A 176 -15.95 13.43 -19.19
N LEU A 177 -15.59 13.11 -17.94
CA LEU A 177 -15.93 13.90 -16.75
C LEU A 177 -14.93 15.04 -16.49
N GLY A 178 -13.98 15.26 -17.40
CA GLY A 178 -12.95 16.28 -17.27
C GLY A 178 -11.82 15.90 -16.30
N ILE A 179 -11.68 14.62 -15.96
CA ILE A 179 -10.61 14.10 -15.10
C ILE A 179 -9.57 13.41 -15.99
N PHE A 180 -8.38 14.00 -16.08
CA PHE A 180 -7.32 13.53 -16.98
C PHE A 180 -6.10 13.05 -16.20
N GLN A 181 -5.28 12.22 -16.86
CA GLN A 181 -3.99 11.75 -16.33
C GLN A 181 -4.10 11.13 -14.93
N GLY A 182 -5.17 10.37 -14.68
CA GLY A 182 -5.44 9.76 -13.37
C GLY A 182 -5.71 10.77 -12.25
N GLY A 183 -6.28 11.93 -12.57
CA GLY A 183 -6.58 12.97 -11.59
C GLY A 183 -5.44 13.97 -11.35
N ARG A 184 -4.42 14.00 -12.21
CA ARG A 184 -3.36 15.04 -12.16
C ARG A 184 -3.76 16.32 -12.89
N LYS A 185 -4.85 16.29 -13.65
CA LYS A 185 -5.39 17.45 -14.36
C LYS A 185 -6.92 17.38 -14.37
N PHE A 186 -7.56 18.51 -14.08
CA PHE A 186 -9.01 18.64 -14.02
C PHE A 186 -9.50 19.76 -14.95
N ALA A 187 -10.65 19.55 -15.59
CA ALA A 187 -11.39 20.56 -16.33
C ALA A 187 -12.88 20.52 -15.93
N PRO A 188 -13.23 20.95 -14.70
CA PRO A 188 -14.58 20.80 -14.15
C PRO A 188 -15.63 21.73 -14.77
N GLY A 189 -15.23 22.69 -15.62
CA GLY A 189 -16.16 23.52 -16.38
C GLY A 189 -16.92 24.57 -15.57
N PHE A 190 -16.43 24.98 -14.39
CA PHE A 190 -17.05 26.04 -13.61
C PHE A 190 -17.13 27.35 -14.40
N ALA A 191 -18.25 28.08 -14.23
CA ALA A 191 -18.38 29.41 -14.80
C ALA A 191 -17.34 30.35 -14.17
N THR A 192 -16.36 30.76 -14.96
CA THR A 192 -15.46 31.85 -14.60
C THR A 192 -16.22 33.16 -14.75
N ARG A 193 -16.28 34.00 -13.71
CA ARG A 193 -16.78 35.38 -13.86
C ARG A 193 -15.88 36.08 -14.90
N GLY A 194 -16.49 36.50 -16.00
CA GLY A 194 -15.86 37.34 -17.02
C GLY A 194 -15.61 38.76 -16.52
#